data_AF-A0A8I6GM21-F1
#
_entry.id   AF-A0A8I6GM21-F1
#
_cell.length_a   1.000
_cell.length_b   1.000
_cell.length_c   1.000
_cell.angle_alpha   90.00
_cell.angle_beta   90.00
_cell.angle_gamma   90.00
#
_symmetry.space_group_name_H-M   'P 1'
#
loop_
_entity.id
_entity.type
_entity.pdbx_description
1 polymer ?
#
loop_
_entity_poly.entity_id
_entity_poly.type
_entity_poly.pdbx_seq_one_letter_code
_entity_poly.pdbx_strand_id
1 'polypeptide(L)'
;MRLAGPLRIVALIIVMGLTWILVTILLGGPGVGLPRIQQFFTSPENSVTAEPRARKYKCGLPQPCPEEHLAFRIVSGAANVIGPKICLEDKMLMSSIKDNVGRGLNIALVNGVSGELLEARAFDMWAGGEWITAAYCTFSP
;
A
#
# COMPACT_ATOMS: atom_id res chain seq x y z
N MET A 1 -40.46 49.89 2.04
CA MET A 1 -39.14 49.73 1.41
C MET A 1 -38.71 48.27 1.52
N ARG A 2 -38.48 47.63 0.38
CA ARG A 2 -37.55 46.50 0.18
C ARG A 2 -37.89 45.13 0.79
N LEU A 3 -39.15 44.66 0.68
CA LEU A 3 -39.43 43.21 0.65
C LEU A 3 -38.74 42.50 -0.54
N ALA A 4 -38.31 43.29 -1.54
CA ALA A 4 -37.45 42.85 -2.65
C ALA A 4 -36.01 42.49 -2.23
N GLY A 5 -35.53 42.91 -1.05
CA GLY A 5 -34.19 42.58 -0.55
C GLY A 5 -34.04 41.10 -0.19
N PRO A 6 -34.83 40.57 0.77
CA PRO A 6 -34.73 39.17 1.17
C PRO A 6 -35.11 38.21 0.04
N LEU A 7 -36.09 38.58 -0.80
CA LEU A 7 -36.49 37.75 -1.95
C LEU A 7 -35.35 37.60 -2.99
N ARG A 8 -34.56 38.66 -3.20
CA ARG A 8 -33.38 38.60 -4.10
C ARG A 8 -32.28 37.73 -3.51
N ILE A 9 -32.08 37.76 -2.19
CA ILE A 9 -31.08 36.91 -1.53
C ILE A 9 -31.47 35.43 -1.67
N VAL A 10 -32.75 35.11 -1.47
CA VAL A 10 -33.26 33.75 -1.67
C VAL A 10 -33.09 33.31 -3.13
N ALA A 11 -33.41 34.17 -4.09
CA ALA A 11 -33.22 33.87 -5.50
C ALA A 11 -31.74 33.63 -5.85
N LEU A 12 -30.81 34.41 -5.28
CA LEU A 12 -29.37 34.23 -5.50
C LEU A 12 -28.85 32.90 -4.93
N ILE A 13 -29.32 32.49 -3.75
CA ILE A 13 -28.95 31.20 -3.15
C ILE A 13 -29.44 30.03 -3.99
N ILE A 14 -30.68 30.10 -4.49
CA ILE A 14 -31.25 29.06 -5.35
C ILE A 14 -30.48 28.96 -6.66
N VAL A 15 -30.17 30.08 -7.31
CA VAL A 15 -29.40 30.08 -8.56
C VAL A 15 -28.00 29.51 -8.35
N MET A 16 -27.31 29.88 -7.25
CA MET A 16 -25.98 29.36 -6.93
C MET A 16 -25.98 27.85 -6.66
N GLY A 17 -27.01 27.33 -5.99
CA GLY A 17 -27.16 25.89 -5.77
C GLY A 17 -27.44 25.13 -7.07
N LEU A 18 -28.32 25.65 -7.93
CA LEU A 18 -28.64 25.04 -9.22
C LEU A 18 -27.44 25.04 -10.17
N THR A 19 -26.65 26.11 -10.22
CA THR A 19 -25.44 26.16 -11.04
C THR A 19 -24.39 25.17 -10.56
N TRP A 20 -24.19 25.05 -9.24
CA TRP A 20 -23.29 24.05 -8.66
C TRP A 20 -23.69 22.61 -9.02
N ILE A 21 -24.99 22.31 -8.95
CA ILE A 21 -25.55 21.00 -9.32
C ILE A 21 -25.37 20.73 -10.82
N LEU A 22 -25.65 21.72 -11.68
CA LEU A 22 -25.52 21.55 -13.13
C LEU A 22 -24.05 21.33 -13.55
N VAL A 23 -23.12 22.04 -12.93
CA VAL A 23 -21.67 21.87 -13.15
C VAL A 23 -21.22 20.48 -12.72
N THR A 24 -21.70 19.96 -11.58
CA THR A 24 -21.34 18.61 -11.11
C THR A 24 -21.90 17.50 -12.01
N ILE A 25 -23.09 17.69 -12.59
CA ILE A 25 -23.67 16.75 -13.57
C ILE A 25 -22.89 16.76 -14.89
N LEU A 26 -22.53 17.95 -15.40
CA LEU A 26 -21.82 18.10 -16.69
C LEU A 26 -20.35 17.66 -16.63
N LEU A 27 -19.67 17.82 -15.49
CA LEU A 27 -18.28 17.36 -15.29
C LEU A 27 -18.16 15.88 -14.89
N GLY A 28 -19.27 15.12 -14.84
CA GLY A 28 -19.24 13.69 -14.53
C GLY A 28 -18.82 13.36 -13.10
N GLY A 29 -19.24 14.16 -12.12
CA GLY A 29 -18.99 13.95 -10.68
C GLY A 29 -20.13 13.19 -9.98
N PRO A 30 -19.85 12.44 -8.90
CA PRO A 30 -20.49 11.16 -8.59
C PRO A 30 -21.93 11.26 -8.07
N GLY A 31 -22.78 10.43 -8.69
CA GLY A 31 -24.00 9.81 -8.19
C GLY A 31 -24.64 10.38 -6.91
N VAL A 32 -25.73 11.13 -7.10
CA VAL A 32 -26.79 11.30 -6.10
C VAL A 32 -27.55 9.98 -5.96
N GLY A 33 -26.90 9.01 -5.32
CA GLY A 33 -27.51 7.79 -4.80
C GLY A 33 -27.51 7.86 -3.28
N LEU A 34 -28.66 8.15 -2.68
CA LEU A 34 -28.91 7.86 -1.27
C LEU A 34 -28.74 6.34 -1.07
N PRO A 35 -27.73 5.90 -0.30
CA PRO A 35 -28.01 5.32 1.02
C PRO A 35 -26.83 5.55 1.98
N ARG A 36 -26.83 6.64 2.76
CA ARG A 36 -25.74 6.91 3.72
C ARG A 36 -26.14 7.60 5.02
N ILE A 37 -27.43 7.59 5.35
CA ILE A 37 -27.96 8.21 6.59
C ILE A 37 -28.21 7.14 7.69
N GLN A 38 -28.25 5.85 7.34
CA GLN A 38 -28.34 4.77 8.34
C GLN A 38 -27.02 4.49 9.10
N GLN A 39 -25.91 5.12 8.74
CA GLN A 39 -24.60 4.85 9.38
C GLN A 39 -24.32 5.70 10.64
N PHE A 40 -25.23 6.61 11.03
CA PHE A 40 -25.01 7.49 12.19
C PHE A 40 -25.69 7.04 13.50
N PHE A 41 -26.58 6.03 13.49
CA PHE A 41 -27.27 5.54 14.69
C PHE A 41 -26.90 4.10 15.11
N THR A 42 -25.96 3.46 14.43
CA THR A 42 -25.50 2.12 14.82
C THR A 42 -24.21 2.24 15.62
N SER A 43 -24.37 2.27 16.94
CA SER A 43 -23.31 1.92 17.88
C SER A 43 -22.66 0.59 17.44
N PRO A 44 -21.35 0.53 17.17
CA PRO A 44 -20.68 -0.75 17.15
C PRO A 44 -20.41 -1.10 18.61
N GLU A 45 -21.36 -1.80 19.23
CA GLU A 45 -20.98 -2.89 20.11
C GLU A 45 -19.92 -3.71 19.37
N ASN A 46 -18.82 -4.00 20.06
CA ASN A 46 -17.66 -4.75 19.56
C ASN A 46 -18.09 -6.13 19.01
N SER A 47 -18.67 -6.16 17.82
CA SER A 47 -18.69 -7.33 16.97
C SER A 47 -17.38 -7.27 16.20
N VAL A 48 -16.45 -8.11 16.65
CA VAL A 48 -15.29 -8.55 15.87
C VAL A 48 -15.86 -9.20 14.61
N THR A 49 -16.29 -8.38 13.67
CA THR A 49 -16.54 -8.78 12.30
C THR A 49 -15.13 -8.92 11.76
N ALA A 50 -14.57 -10.11 11.93
CA ALA A 50 -13.41 -10.52 11.17
C ALA A 50 -13.81 -10.36 9.71
N GLU A 51 -13.47 -9.21 9.12
CA GLU A 51 -13.24 -9.05 7.69
C GLU A 51 -12.58 -10.36 7.26
N PRO A 52 -13.14 -11.09 6.27
CA PRO A 52 -12.63 -12.41 5.93
C PRO A 52 -11.19 -12.17 5.56
N ARG A 53 -10.26 -12.48 6.47
CA ARG A 53 -8.84 -12.16 6.32
C ARG A 53 -8.51 -12.79 5.00
N ALA A 54 -8.40 -11.97 3.96
CA ALA A 54 -8.25 -12.45 2.59
C ALA A 54 -7.16 -13.49 2.69
N ARG A 55 -7.48 -14.76 2.41
CA ARG A 55 -6.62 -15.90 2.78
C ARG A 55 -5.24 -15.54 2.29
N LYS A 56 -4.33 -15.24 3.23
CA LYS A 56 -3.04 -14.69 2.87
C LYS A 56 -2.31 -15.82 2.18
N TYR A 57 -2.13 -15.69 0.87
CA TYR A 57 -1.30 -16.61 0.10
C TYR A 57 0.17 -16.43 0.53
N LYS A 58 1.06 -17.22 -0.05
CA LYS A 58 2.48 -17.23 0.32
C LYS A 58 3.05 -15.82 0.40
N CYS A 59 3.86 -15.53 1.42
CA CYS A 59 4.42 -14.20 1.73
C CYS A 59 3.37 -13.08 1.95
N GLY A 60 2.11 -13.44 2.18
CA GLY A 60 1.01 -12.49 2.32
C GLY A 60 0.64 -11.78 1.01
N LEU A 61 0.80 -12.48 -0.13
CA LEU A 61 0.34 -12.02 -1.43
C LEU A 61 -1.21 -11.97 -1.48
N PRO A 62 -1.79 -11.00 -2.22
CA PRO A 62 -3.24 -10.86 -2.34
C PRO A 62 -3.87 -11.94 -3.24
N GLN A 63 -3.08 -12.54 -4.13
CA GLN A 63 -3.50 -13.56 -5.10
C GLN A 63 -2.50 -14.73 -5.08
N PRO A 64 -2.95 -15.94 -5.44
CA PRO A 64 -2.06 -17.08 -5.58
C PRO A 64 -1.16 -16.91 -6.81
N CYS A 65 0.09 -17.38 -6.70
CA CYS A 65 0.96 -17.52 -7.87
C CYS A 65 0.52 -18.72 -8.72
N PRO A 66 0.66 -18.66 -10.06
CA PRO A 66 0.46 -19.81 -10.95
C PRO A 66 1.40 -20.99 -10.62
N GLU A 67 1.10 -22.16 -11.17
CA GLU A 67 1.99 -23.32 -11.07
C GLU A 67 3.37 -23.00 -11.68
N GLU A 68 4.43 -23.60 -11.12
CA GLU A 68 5.84 -23.39 -11.51
C GLU A 68 6.39 -21.96 -11.30
N HIS A 69 5.67 -21.07 -10.60
CA HIS A 69 6.15 -19.73 -10.26
C HIS A 69 6.53 -19.63 -8.79
N LEU A 70 7.58 -18.86 -8.50
CA LEU A 70 8.00 -18.53 -7.15
C LEU A 70 7.27 -17.28 -6.64
N ALA A 71 6.57 -17.42 -5.54
CA ALA A 71 5.92 -16.34 -4.80
C ALA A 71 6.95 -15.57 -3.98
N PHE A 72 7.13 -14.29 -4.27
CA PHE A 72 8.02 -13.42 -3.48
C PHE A 72 7.34 -12.12 -3.07
N ARG A 73 7.79 -11.56 -1.95
CA ARG A 73 7.40 -10.24 -1.49
C ARG A 73 8.63 -9.52 -0.94
N ILE A 74 8.85 -8.32 -1.46
CA ILE A 74 9.91 -7.43 -1.03
C ILE A 74 9.26 -6.16 -0.47
N VAL A 75 9.70 -5.76 0.73
CA VAL A 75 9.23 -4.56 1.42
C VAL A 75 10.47 -3.80 1.89
N SER A 76 10.55 -2.52 1.55
CA SER A 76 11.62 -1.65 2.04
C SER A 76 11.50 -1.39 3.53
N GLY A 77 12.61 -0.96 4.14
CA GLY A 77 12.60 -0.50 5.52
C GLY A 77 11.86 0.84 5.68
N ALA A 78 11.46 1.16 6.90
CA ALA A 78 10.93 2.47 7.27
C ALA A 78 11.95 3.23 8.11
N ALA A 79 12.46 4.33 7.54
CA ALA A 79 13.55 5.11 8.10
C ALA A 79 14.75 4.22 8.50
N ASN A 80 15.25 4.38 9.72
CA ASN A 80 16.36 3.59 10.29
C ASN A 80 15.88 2.66 11.43
N VAL A 81 14.56 2.51 11.60
CA VAL A 81 13.98 1.81 12.77
C VAL A 81 13.37 0.47 12.40
N ILE A 82 12.81 0.35 11.19
CA ILE A 82 12.24 -0.90 10.69
C ILE A 82 13.07 -1.33 9.49
N GLY A 83 13.79 -2.43 9.62
CA GLY A 83 14.55 -3.00 8.51
C GLY A 83 13.67 -3.55 7.39
N PRO A 84 14.21 -3.70 6.16
CA PRO A 84 13.50 -4.29 5.03
C PRO A 84 13.10 -5.75 5.31
N LYS A 85 12.16 -6.25 4.51
CA LYS A 85 11.69 -7.64 4.56
C LYS A 85 11.67 -8.24 3.17
N ILE A 86 12.32 -9.39 3.01
CA ILE A 86 12.33 -10.19 1.78
C ILE A 86 11.80 -11.57 2.14
N CYS A 87 10.73 -12.00 1.47
CA CYS A 87 10.11 -13.30 1.62
C CYS A 87 10.03 -13.98 0.25
N LEU A 88 10.36 -15.28 0.20
CA LEU A 88 10.27 -16.14 -0.98
C LEU A 88 9.64 -17.46 -0.56
N GLU A 89 8.58 -17.91 -1.22
CA GLU A 89 7.92 -19.20 -0.95
C GLU A 89 7.58 -19.42 0.54
N ASP A 90 7.01 -18.40 1.20
CA ASP A 90 6.74 -18.33 2.65
C ASP A 90 7.99 -18.36 3.57
N LYS A 91 9.18 -18.44 3.00
CA LYS A 91 10.44 -18.35 3.74
C LYS A 91 10.87 -16.89 3.82
N MET A 92 10.90 -16.36 5.03
CA MET A 92 11.48 -15.05 5.31
C MET A 92 13.00 -15.13 5.11
N LEU A 93 13.52 -14.57 4.02
CA LEU A 93 14.95 -14.59 3.69
C LEU A 93 15.68 -13.52 4.48
N MET A 94 15.21 -12.27 4.41
CA MET A 94 15.76 -11.13 5.13
C MET A 94 14.66 -10.44 5.94
N SER A 95 14.94 -10.10 7.20
CA SER A 95 14.02 -9.28 8.00
C SER A 95 14.72 -8.66 9.20
N SER A 96 14.14 -7.58 9.72
CA SER A 96 14.57 -6.99 11.00
C SER A 96 14.43 -7.92 12.21
N ILE A 97 13.67 -9.03 12.09
CA ILE A 97 13.52 -10.03 13.17
C ILE A 97 14.63 -11.10 13.06
N LYS A 98 15.19 -11.27 11.86
CA LYS A 98 16.30 -12.21 11.59
C LYS A 98 17.67 -11.58 11.82
N ASP A 99 17.73 -10.29 12.14
CA ASP A 99 18.96 -9.51 12.34
C ASP A 99 19.97 -9.62 11.18
N ASN A 100 19.48 -9.89 9.97
CA ASN A 100 20.29 -10.04 8.76
C ASN A 100 20.05 -8.91 7.75
N VAL A 101 19.63 -7.75 8.25
CA VAL A 101 19.36 -6.55 7.46
C VAL A 101 20.16 -5.37 7.99
N GLY A 102 20.58 -4.51 7.08
CA GLY A 102 21.39 -3.32 7.41
C GLY A 102 20.92 -2.07 6.68
N ARG A 103 21.60 -0.95 6.97
CA ARG A 103 21.43 0.31 6.24
C ARG A 103 21.87 0.13 4.78
N GLY A 104 21.19 0.82 3.87
CA GLY A 104 21.52 0.80 2.45
C GLY A 104 20.85 -0.34 1.70
N LEU A 105 21.61 -1.04 0.85
CA LEU A 105 21.12 -2.06 -0.06
C LEU A 105 21.20 -3.46 0.56
N ASN A 106 20.09 -4.19 0.57
CA ASN A 106 20.02 -5.55 1.10
C ASN A 106 19.74 -6.52 -0.04
N ILE A 107 20.63 -7.49 -0.26
CA ILE A 107 20.58 -8.43 -1.37
C ILE A 107 20.46 -9.85 -0.81
N ALA A 108 19.53 -10.63 -1.37
CA ALA A 108 19.40 -12.06 -1.13
C ALA A 108 19.55 -12.81 -2.47
N LEU A 109 20.59 -13.63 -2.58
CA LEU A 109 20.84 -14.52 -3.70
C LEU A 109 20.13 -15.85 -3.44
N VAL A 110 19.35 -16.31 -4.42
CA VAL A 110 18.55 -17.53 -4.33
C VAL A 110 18.76 -18.39 -5.56
N ASN A 111 18.61 -19.70 -5.39
CA ASN A 111 18.62 -20.63 -6.51
C ASN A 111 17.31 -20.50 -7.30
N GLY A 112 17.39 -20.25 -8.61
CA GLY A 112 16.20 -20.05 -9.46
C GLY A 112 15.33 -21.29 -9.67
N VAL A 113 15.86 -22.49 -9.41
CA VAL A 113 15.15 -23.77 -9.55
C VAL A 113 14.60 -24.24 -8.20
N SER A 114 15.44 -24.28 -7.16
CA SER A 114 15.02 -24.79 -5.84
C SER A 114 14.37 -23.72 -4.95
N GLY A 115 14.57 -22.43 -5.25
CA GLY A 115 14.12 -21.32 -4.40
C GLY A 115 14.87 -21.25 -3.05
N GLU A 116 16.00 -21.95 -2.91
CA GLU A 116 16.79 -21.94 -1.68
C GLU A 116 17.71 -20.71 -1.61
N LEU A 117 17.91 -20.20 -0.39
CA LEU A 117 18.80 -19.08 -0.14
C LEU A 117 20.25 -19.54 -0.27
N LEU A 118 20.98 -18.92 -1.19
CA LEU A 118 22.42 -19.13 -1.37
C LEU A 118 23.19 -18.15 -0.49
N GLU A 119 22.82 -16.87 -0.54
CA GLU A 119 23.53 -15.83 0.21
C GLU A 119 22.61 -14.65 0.55
N ALA A 120 22.85 -13.99 1.69
CA ALA A 120 22.18 -12.74 2.04
C ALA A 120 23.21 -11.75 2.61
N ARG A 121 23.30 -10.56 2.03
CA ARG A 121 24.21 -9.50 2.47
C ARG A 121 23.56 -8.13 2.46
N ALA A 122 24.00 -7.28 3.38
CA ALA A 122 23.63 -5.87 3.45
C ALA A 122 24.86 -5.01 3.14
N PHE A 123 24.69 -4.00 2.30
CA PHE A 123 25.72 -3.09 1.84
C PHE A 123 25.33 -1.65 2.19
N ASP A 124 26.14 -0.99 3.01
CA ASP A 124 25.88 0.39 3.41
C ASP A 124 26.27 1.35 2.28
N MET A 125 25.27 1.93 1.62
CA MET A 125 25.45 2.91 0.55
C MET A 125 25.71 4.32 1.07
N TRP A 126 25.56 4.56 2.38
CA TRP A 126 25.81 5.88 2.98
C TRP A 126 27.30 6.11 3.29
N ALA A 127 27.98 5.10 3.83
CA ALA A 127 29.38 5.22 4.28
C ALA A 127 30.42 5.04 3.16
N GLY A 128 29.98 4.86 1.92
CA GLY A 128 30.82 4.49 0.78
C GLY A 128 30.99 2.97 0.70
N GLY A 129 30.58 2.40 -0.43
CA GLY A 129 30.59 0.95 -0.67
C GLY A 129 30.07 0.54 -2.06
N GLU A 130 29.88 1.51 -2.96
CA GLU A 130 29.24 1.31 -4.26
C GLU A 130 30.07 0.36 -5.14
N TRP A 131 31.40 0.54 -5.18
CA TRP A 131 32.30 -0.33 -5.96
C TRP A 131 32.30 -1.79 -5.46
N ILE A 132 32.23 -2.00 -4.14
CA ILE A 132 32.18 -3.34 -3.54
C ILE A 132 30.85 -4.01 -3.89
N THR A 133 29.76 -3.24 -3.88
CA THR A 133 28.42 -3.73 -4.23
C THR A 133 28.35 -4.06 -5.72
N ALA A 134 28.90 -3.21 -6.59
CA ALA A 134 28.97 -3.47 -8.02
C ALA A 134 29.81 -4.72 -8.33
N ALA A 135 30.96 -4.88 -7.67
CA ALA A 135 31.78 -6.09 -7.79
C ALA A 135 31.00 -7.32 -7.32
N TYR A 136 30.30 -7.23 -6.18
CA TYR A 136 29.46 -8.33 -5.69
C TYR A 136 28.41 -8.75 -6.71
N CYS A 137 27.63 -7.81 -7.26
CA CYS A 137 26.61 -8.13 -8.26
C CYS A 137 27.18 -8.67 -9.58
N THR A 138 28.44 -8.36 -9.90
CA THR A 138 29.07 -8.78 -11.17
C THR A 138 29.75 -10.16 -11.05
N PHE A 139 30.31 -10.47 -9.89
CA PHE A 139 31.09 -11.68 -9.64
C PHE A 139 30.39 -12.70 -8.73
N SER A 140 29.14 -12.44 -8.35
CA SER A 140 28.34 -13.42 -7.60
C SER A 140 28.13 -14.68 -8.46
N PRO A 141 28.26 -15.88 -7.86
CA PRO A 141 28.08 -17.17 -8.54
C PRO A 141 26.63 -17.44 -8.95
#